data_AF-A0A3B9YTT7-F1
#
_entry.id   AF-A0A3B9YTT7-F1
#
_cell.length_a   1.000
_cell.length_b   1.000
_cell.length_c   1.000
_cell.angle_alpha   90.00
_cell.angle_beta   90.00
_cell.angle_gamma   90.00
#
_symmetry.space_group_name_H-M   'P 1'
#
loop_
_entity.id
_entity.type
_entity.pdbx_description
1 polymer ?
#
loop_
_entity_poly.entity_id
_entity_poly.type
_entity_poly.pdbx_seq_one_letter_code
_entity_poly.pdbx_strand_id
1 'polypeptide(L)'
;MTNSYPKSTPIADICLLLEGTYPYVLGGVSSWVHDLIQAQAPKTFALVSIVPDDSPRKPVFQVPANVVAWTHISLKTLPDAQYRTQGTDNLPQRLAPALNDMLQGGGLAEFFEVLRILTPFRGQLGQAVLLDSPAAWQALMEMYGNGYDHTSFIDYFWTWRALLTGFYATALADLPPAKCYHAISTGYAGLLAARGA
;
A
#
# COMPACT_ATOMS: atom_id res chain seq x y z
N MET A 1 -0.91 13.35 -23.50
CA MET A 1 0.53 13.62 -23.30
C MET A 1 1.18 12.29 -22.97
N THR A 2 2.08 11.83 -23.83
CA THR A 2 2.72 10.51 -23.79
C THR A 2 3.63 10.40 -22.57
N ASN A 3 3.42 9.39 -21.72
CA ASN A 3 4.29 9.07 -20.60
C ASN A 3 5.66 8.62 -21.12
N SER A 4 6.57 9.59 -21.21
CA SER A 4 8.00 9.38 -21.36
C SER A 4 8.55 8.85 -20.04
N TYR A 5 8.63 7.52 -19.88
CA TYR A 5 9.38 6.92 -18.77
C TYR A 5 10.86 7.32 -18.88
N PRO A 6 11.48 7.97 -17.88
CA PRO A 6 12.91 8.16 -17.89
C PRO A 6 13.64 6.83 -17.63
N LYS A 7 14.88 6.76 -18.16
CA LYS A 7 16.01 5.88 -17.82
C LYS A 7 15.80 4.99 -16.60
N SER A 8 16.05 3.69 -16.75
CA SER A 8 15.98 2.64 -15.72
C SER A 8 16.25 3.16 -14.30
N THR A 9 15.24 3.12 -13.44
CA THR A 9 15.36 3.49 -12.01
C THR A 9 16.54 2.72 -11.41
N PRO A 10 17.53 3.40 -10.77
CA PRO A 10 18.67 2.72 -10.17
C PRO A 10 18.20 1.75 -9.09
N ILE A 11 18.75 0.54 -9.08
CA ILE A 11 18.46 -0.47 -8.05
C ILE A 11 19.21 -0.07 -6.78
N ALA A 12 18.48 0.29 -5.73
CA ALA A 12 19.06 0.67 -4.44
C ALA A 12 19.59 -0.57 -3.67
N ASP A 13 20.53 -0.37 -2.76
CA ASP A 13 20.94 -1.43 -1.84
C ASP A 13 19.82 -1.75 -0.83
N ILE A 14 19.17 -0.72 -0.28
CA ILE A 14 18.08 -0.86 0.69
C ILE A 14 16.91 0.06 0.32
N CYS A 15 15.68 -0.45 0.32
CA CYS A 15 14.46 0.34 0.28
C CYS A 15 13.85 0.42 1.68
N LEU A 16 13.76 1.62 2.24
CA LEU A 16 13.11 1.88 3.52
C LEU A 16 11.62 2.16 3.32
N LEU A 17 10.78 1.40 4.01
CA LEU A 17 9.33 1.57 4.01
C LEU A 17 8.93 2.32 5.29
N LEU A 18 8.41 3.52 5.12
CA LEU A 18 8.31 4.54 6.17
C LEU A 18 6.85 5.00 6.30
N GLU A 19 6.12 4.45 7.28
CA GLU A 19 4.73 4.86 7.54
C GLU A 19 4.66 6.03 8.51
N GLY A 20 4.15 7.18 8.05
CA GLY A 20 3.91 8.34 8.93
C GLY A 20 5.17 8.88 9.64
N THR A 21 6.37 8.63 9.12
CA THR A 21 7.64 8.97 9.77
C THR A 21 8.55 9.85 8.89
N TYR A 22 9.78 9.41 8.64
CA TYR A 22 10.80 10.15 7.90
C TYR A 22 10.36 10.37 6.43
N PRO A 23 10.66 11.52 5.81
CA PRO A 23 11.37 12.69 6.34
C PRO A 23 10.42 13.81 6.85
N TYR A 24 9.16 13.49 7.15
CA TYR A 24 8.11 14.50 7.38
C TYR A 24 7.81 14.77 8.84
N VAL A 25 8.01 13.78 9.71
CA VAL A 25 7.65 13.88 11.13
C VAL A 25 8.93 13.95 11.97
N LEU A 26 8.96 14.86 12.94
CA LEU A 26 10.03 14.89 13.94
C LEU A 26 9.78 13.80 14.98
N GLY A 27 10.83 13.08 15.36
CA GLY A 27 10.74 12.05 16.39
C GLY A 27 11.92 11.08 16.32
N GLY A 28 12.04 10.22 17.34
CA GLY A 28 13.17 9.30 17.49
C GLY A 28 13.37 8.38 16.29
N VAL A 29 12.28 7.87 15.71
CA VAL A 29 12.34 7.01 14.52
C VAL A 29 12.90 7.77 13.32
N SER A 30 12.43 8.99 13.07
CA SER A 30 12.88 9.76 11.91
C SER A 30 14.31 10.28 12.05
N SER A 31 14.72 10.69 13.25
CA SER A 31 16.12 11.01 13.55
C SER A 31 17.03 9.80 13.35
N TRP A 32 16.64 8.63 13.87
CA TRP A 32 17.41 7.40 13.69
C TRP A 32 17.50 6.98 12.22
N VAL A 33 16.42 7.08 11.44
CA VAL A 33 16.44 6.81 9.99
C VAL A 33 17.40 7.77 9.28
N HIS A 34 17.37 9.05 9.63
CA HIS A 34 18.27 10.05 9.05
C HIS A 34 19.74 9.70 9.30
N ASP A 35 20.07 9.41 10.56
CA ASP A 35 21.43 9.05 10.97
C ASP A 35 21.87 7.72 10.35
N LEU A 36 20.98 6.73 10.26
CA LEU A 36 21.22 5.46 9.60
C LEU A 36 21.62 5.65 8.13
N ILE A 37 20.84 6.42 7.38
CA ILE A 37 21.10 6.67 5.95
C ILE A 37 22.48 7.31 5.79
N GLN A 38 22.81 8.31 6.61
CA GLN A 38 24.10 9.00 6.54
C GLN A 38 25.28 8.10 6.93
N ALA A 39 25.15 7.35 8.02
CA ALA A 39 26.22 6.50 8.56
C ALA A 39 26.56 5.30 7.66
N GLN A 40 25.65 4.91 6.76
CA GLN A 40 25.82 3.76 5.89
C GLN A 40 26.37 4.11 4.50
N ALA A 41 26.81 5.34 4.26
CA ALA A 41 27.57 5.64 3.03
C ALA A 41 28.77 4.68 2.90
N PRO A 42 28.97 3.99 1.76
CA PRO A 42 28.44 4.33 0.42
C PRO A 42 27.16 3.60 -0.01
N LYS A 43 26.43 2.91 0.89
CA LYS A 43 25.17 2.23 0.54
C LYS A 43 24.13 3.22 0.02
N THR A 44 23.38 2.77 -0.98
CA THR A 44 22.30 3.54 -1.61
C THR A 44 20.93 3.16 -1.05
N PHE A 45 20.08 4.16 -0.85
CA PHE A 45 18.76 4.00 -0.28
C PHE A 45 17.66 4.43 -1.25
N ALA A 46 16.58 3.67 -1.30
CA ALA A 46 15.28 4.12 -1.80
C ALA A 46 14.35 4.35 -0.61
N LEU A 47 13.44 5.33 -0.71
CA LEU A 47 12.46 5.63 0.31
C LEU A 47 11.06 5.46 -0.25
N VAL A 48 10.20 4.77 0.50
CA VAL A 48 8.75 4.73 0.26
C VAL A 48 8.08 5.35 1.47
N SER A 49 7.60 6.58 1.32
CA SER A 49 6.84 7.27 2.35
C SER A 49 5.35 6.92 2.23
N ILE A 50 4.82 6.20 3.21
CA ILE A 50 3.39 5.90 3.31
C ILE A 50 2.73 7.03 4.09
N VAL A 51 1.80 7.72 3.43
CA VAL A 51 1.17 8.96 3.91
C VAL A 51 -0.34 8.80 4.00
N PRO A 52 -1.03 9.54 4.88
CA PRO A 52 -2.47 9.39 5.04
C PRO A 52 -3.29 9.92 3.86
N ASP A 53 -2.77 10.85 3.06
CA ASP A 53 -3.44 11.46 1.91
C ASP A 53 -2.42 12.15 0.97
N ASP A 54 -2.85 12.69 -0.16
CA ASP A 54 -1.99 13.39 -1.13
C ASP A 54 -1.71 14.86 -0.80
N SER A 55 -2.07 15.34 0.40
CA SER A 55 -1.83 16.73 0.76
C SER A 55 -0.34 17.06 0.69
N PRO A 56 0.05 18.24 0.17
CA PRO A 56 1.45 18.64 0.12
C PRO A 56 2.10 18.59 1.50
N ARG A 57 3.30 18.01 1.58
CA ARG A 57 4.09 17.93 2.82
C ARG A 57 5.48 18.44 2.58
N LYS A 58 5.98 19.23 3.54
CA LYS A 58 7.35 19.72 3.54
C LYS A 58 8.22 18.81 4.40
N PRO A 59 9.32 18.26 3.87
CA PRO A 59 10.28 17.52 4.69
C PRO A 59 10.86 18.41 5.78
N VAL A 60 10.96 17.85 6.99
CA VAL A 60 11.66 18.49 8.11
C VAL A 60 13.13 18.09 8.15
N PHE A 61 13.49 17.01 7.47
CA PHE A 61 14.88 16.58 7.25
C PHE A 61 15.33 16.86 5.82
N GLN A 62 16.60 17.25 5.67
CA GLN A 62 17.25 17.26 4.36
C GLN A 62 17.62 15.83 3.97
N VAL A 63 17.01 15.31 2.91
CA VAL A 63 17.27 13.93 2.48
C VAL A 63 18.73 13.80 2.01
N PRO A 64 19.52 12.84 2.54
CA PRO A 64 20.92 12.64 2.16
C PRO A 64 21.12 12.26 0.69
N ALA A 65 22.30 12.58 0.15
CA ALA A 65 22.63 12.38 -1.26
C ALA A 65 22.70 10.90 -1.70
N ASN A 66 22.87 9.97 -0.75
CA ASN A 66 22.83 8.53 -1.02
C ASN A 66 21.41 7.96 -1.08
N VAL A 67 20.37 8.80 -1.04
CA VAL A 67 19.00 8.42 -1.40
C VAL A 67 18.79 8.61 -2.90
N VAL A 68 18.62 7.50 -3.63
CA VAL A 68 18.56 7.48 -5.10
C VAL A 68 17.14 7.45 -5.67
N ALA A 69 16.15 7.14 -4.83
CA ALA A 69 14.74 7.16 -5.19
C ALA A 69 13.89 7.50 -3.97
N TRP A 70 12.81 8.25 -4.18
CA TRP A 70 11.85 8.58 -3.14
C TRP A 70 10.44 8.65 -3.73
N THR A 71 9.58 7.75 -3.28
CA THR A 71 8.19 7.62 -3.74
C THR A 71 7.21 7.71 -2.57
N HIS A 72 5.94 7.96 -2.90
CA HIS A 72 4.86 8.15 -1.93
C HIS A 72 3.71 7.23 -2.23
N ILE A 73 3.09 6.71 -1.17
CA ILE A 73 1.85 5.92 -1.23
C ILE A 73 0.85 6.58 -0.29
N SER A 74 -0.25 7.08 -0.86
CA SER A 74 -1.38 7.61 -0.08
C SER A 74 -2.33 6.47 0.31
N LEU A 75 -2.67 6.38 1.60
CA LEU A 75 -3.59 5.38 2.13
C LEU A 75 -5.08 5.70 1.88
N LYS A 76 -5.38 6.91 1.37
CA LYS A 76 -6.75 7.34 1.03
C LYS A 76 -7.02 7.39 -0.46
N THR A 77 -6.02 7.11 -1.29
CA THR A 77 -6.11 7.30 -2.73
C THR A 77 -5.85 5.99 -3.44
N LEU A 78 -6.80 5.58 -4.28
CA LEU A 78 -6.62 4.50 -5.23
C LEU A 78 -6.52 5.08 -6.64
N PRO A 79 -5.87 4.37 -7.58
CA PRO A 79 -5.86 4.79 -8.98
C PRO A 79 -7.29 4.98 -9.50
N ASP A 80 -7.47 5.98 -10.36
CA ASP A 80 -8.66 6.10 -11.20
C ASP A 80 -8.53 5.12 -12.37
N ALA A 81 -8.92 3.87 -12.15
CA ALA A 81 -9.08 2.93 -13.25
C ALA A 81 -10.38 3.23 -14.00
N GLN A 82 -10.28 3.33 -15.33
CA GLN A 82 -11.45 3.47 -16.18
C GLN A 82 -12.38 2.27 -16.01
N TYR A 83 -13.68 2.56 -15.96
CA TYR A 83 -14.76 1.59 -15.71
C TYR A 83 -14.59 0.26 -16.47
N ARG A 84 -14.74 -0.84 -15.71
CA ARG A 84 -15.05 -2.21 -16.16
C ARG A 84 -14.29 -2.69 -17.39
N THR A 85 -13.10 -3.20 -17.15
CA THR A 85 -12.44 -4.12 -18.07
C THR A 85 -12.98 -5.54 -17.90
N GLN A 86 -12.96 -6.33 -18.98
CA GLN A 86 -13.45 -7.70 -18.99
C GLN A 86 -12.81 -8.54 -17.86
N GLY A 87 -13.65 -9.12 -17.00
CA GLY A 87 -13.20 -9.99 -15.89
C GLY A 87 -13.00 -9.31 -14.54
N THR A 88 -13.24 -8.00 -14.43
CA THR A 88 -13.21 -7.26 -13.15
C THR A 88 -14.58 -7.15 -12.46
N ASP A 89 -15.67 -7.45 -13.18
CA ASP A 89 -17.05 -7.22 -12.71
C ASP A 89 -17.42 -7.95 -11.42
N ASN A 90 -16.89 -9.16 -11.20
CA ASN A 90 -17.12 -9.96 -10.01
C ASN A 90 -15.86 -10.09 -9.12
N LEU A 91 -14.84 -9.28 -9.38
CA LEU A 91 -13.56 -9.37 -8.69
C LEU A 91 -13.71 -9.11 -7.18
N PRO A 92 -14.46 -8.10 -6.71
CA PRO A 92 -14.65 -7.88 -5.28
C PRO A 92 -15.26 -9.10 -4.56
N GLN A 93 -16.27 -9.78 -5.13
CA GLN A 93 -16.82 -10.99 -4.52
C GLN A 93 -15.83 -12.16 -4.54
N ARG A 94 -15.02 -12.28 -5.60
CA ARG A 94 -13.94 -13.28 -5.64
C ARG A 94 -12.86 -13.03 -4.60
N LEU A 95 -12.63 -11.76 -4.23
CA LEU A 95 -11.68 -11.37 -3.19
C LEU A 95 -12.25 -11.56 -1.78
N ALA A 96 -13.56 -11.46 -1.60
CA ALA A 96 -14.19 -11.42 -0.28
C ALA A 96 -13.80 -12.59 0.64
N PRO A 97 -13.76 -13.86 0.20
CA PRO A 97 -13.31 -14.96 1.05
C PRO A 97 -11.85 -14.80 1.48
N ALA A 98 -10.95 -14.52 0.53
CA ALA A 98 -9.52 -14.35 0.83
C ALA A 98 -9.25 -13.13 1.74
N LEU A 99 -10.01 -12.05 1.57
CA LEU A 99 -9.95 -10.88 2.45
C LEU A 99 -10.48 -11.21 3.85
N ASN A 100 -11.56 -11.97 3.96
CA ASN A 100 -12.08 -12.38 5.25
C ASN A 100 -11.10 -13.29 5.98
N ASP A 101 -10.51 -14.27 5.29
CA ASP A 101 -9.48 -15.15 5.83
C ASP A 101 -8.25 -14.36 6.29
N MET A 102 -7.81 -13.39 5.48
CA MET A 102 -6.70 -12.50 5.85
C MET A 102 -7.03 -11.63 7.06
N LEU A 103 -8.25 -11.11 7.18
CA LEU A 103 -8.67 -10.26 8.30
C LEU A 103 -8.89 -11.05 9.60
N GLN A 104 -9.32 -12.33 9.52
CA GLN A 104 -9.56 -13.17 10.69
C GLN A 104 -8.33 -13.96 11.12
N GLY A 105 -7.65 -14.61 10.18
CA GLY A 105 -6.49 -15.47 10.44
C GLY A 105 -5.16 -14.74 10.43
N GLY A 106 -5.04 -13.67 9.64
CA GLY A 106 -3.74 -13.06 9.33
C GLY A 106 -2.80 -14.05 8.64
N GLY A 107 -1.53 -13.65 8.44
CA GLY A 107 -0.50 -14.54 7.89
C GLY A 107 -0.09 -14.23 6.45
N LEU A 108 1.04 -14.82 6.05
CA LEU A 108 1.61 -14.60 4.71
C LEU A 108 0.83 -15.35 3.61
N ALA A 109 0.30 -16.54 3.92
CA ALA A 109 -0.38 -17.36 2.91
C ALA A 109 -1.68 -16.69 2.44
N GLU A 110 -2.45 -16.18 3.39
CA GLU A 110 -3.70 -15.45 3.20
C GLU A 110 -3.44 -14.15 2.45
N PHE A 111 -2.39 -13.42 2.83
CA PHE A 111 -1.96 -12.21 2.12
C PHE A 111 -1.57 -12.50 0.65
N PHE A 112 -0.77 -13.54 0.41
CA PHE A 112 -0.36 -13.91 -0.95
C PHE A 112 -1.54 -14.41 -1.79
N GLU A 113 -2.55 -15.03 -1.19
CA GLU A 113 -3.76 -15.43 -1.91
C GLU A 113 -4.55 -14.21 -2.41
N VAL A 114 -4.68 -13.17 -1.59
CA VAL A 114 -5.29 -11.90 -2.03
C VAL A 114 -4.48 -11.28 -3.17
N LEU A 115 -3.14 -11.23 -3.05
CA LEU A 115 -2.27 -10.71 -4.10
C LEU A 115 -2.36 -11.53 -5.40
N ARG A 116 -2.47 -12.86 -5.32
CA ARG A 116 -2.63 -13.75 -6.47
C ARG A 116 -3.88 -13.42 -7.27
N ILE A 117 -4.98 -13.07 -6.58
CA ILE A 117 -6.25 -12.68 -7.21
C ILE A 117 -6.15 -11.27 -7.83
N LEU A 118 -5.47 -10.33 -7.17
CA LEU A 118 -5.34 -8.93 -7.62
C LEU A 118 -4.36 -8.75 -8.78
N THR A 119 -3.22 -9.43 -8.76
CA THR A 119 -2.06 -9.19 -9.65
C THR A 119 -2.41 -9.20 -11.14
N PRO A 120 -3.23 -10.14 -11.67
CA PRO A 120 -3.59 -10.16 -13.09
C PRO A 120 -4.30 -8.90 -13.57
N PHE A 121 -4.93 -8.15 -12.67
CA PHE A 121 -5.73 -6.98 -12.98
C PHE A 121 -5.07 -5.67 -12.57
N ARG A 122 -3.88 -5.66 -11.95
CA ARG A 122 -3.28 -4.49 -11.28
C ARG A 122 -3.41 -3.15 -12.02
N GLY A 123 -3.18 -3.12 -13.34
CA GLY A 123 -3.29 -1.90 -14.17
C GLY A 123 -4.72 -1.47 -14.53
N GLN A 124 -5.73 -2.23 -14.10
CA GLN A 124 -7.15 -2.06 -14.35
C GLN A 124 -7.93 -1.85 -13.05
N LEU A 125 -7.24 -1.83 -11.89
CA LEU A 125 -7.85 -1.72 -10.58
C LEU A 125 -7.83 -0.29 -10.07
N GLY A 126 -8.96 0.12 -9.51
CA GLY A 126 -9.17 1.44 -8.96
C GLY A 126 -10.37 1.46 -8.02
N GLN A 127 -10.63 2.62 -7.43
CA GLN A 127 -11.70 2.78 -6.43
C GLN A 127 -13.07 2.32 -6.96
N ALA A 128 -13.40 2.66 -8.20
CA ALA A 128 -14.65 2.29 -8.85
C ALA A 128 -14.91 0.77 -8.88
N VAL A 129 -13.87 -0.03 -9.13
CA VAL A 129 -13.99 -1.49 -9.18
C VAL A 129 -14.01 -2.08 -7.78
N LEU A 130 -13.04 -1.68 -6.94
CA LEU A 130 -12.73 -2.34 -5.68
C LEU A 130 -13.67 -1.96 -4.53
N LEU A 131 -14.20 -0.73 -4.54
CA LEU A 131 -14.95 -0.17 -3.40
C LEU A 131 -16.31 0.41 -3.80
N ASP A 132 -16.47 0.91 -5.02
CA ASP A 132 -17.66 1.67 -5.44
C ASP A 132 -18.47 0.94 -6.56
N SER A 133 -18.47 -0.39 -6.55
CA SER A 133 -19.25 -1.23 -7.47
C SER A 133 -20.37 -2.01 -6.75
N PRO A 134 -21.45 -2.42 -7.45
CA PRO A 134 -22.45 -3.34 -6.87
C PRO A 134 -21.81 -4.63 -6.36
N ALA A 135 -20.74 -5.06 -7.02
CA ALA A 135 -19.95 -6.20 -6.63
C ALA A 135 -19.21 -6.00 -5.29
N ALA A 136 -18.56 -4.85 -5.12
CA ALA A 136 -17.94 -4.46 -3.86
C ALA A 136 -18.98 -4.34 -2.72
N TRP A 137 -20.17 -3.83 -3.02
CA TRP A 137 -21.28 -3.78 -2.07
C TRP A 137 -21.71 -5.18 -1.60
N GLN A 138 -21.91 -6.12 -2.53
CA GLN A 138 -22.26 -7.49 -2.16
C GLN A 138 -21.15 -8.18 -1.35
N ALA A 139 -19.89 -8.01 -1.76
CA ALA A 139 -18.74 -8.51 -1.01
C ALA A 139 -18.71 -7.98 0.43
N LEU A 140 -18.93 -6.67 0.62
CA LEU A 140 -19.03 -6.06 1.94
C LEU A 140 -20.17 -6.68 2.77
N MET A 141 -21.36 -6.84 2.18
CA MET A 141 -22.53 -7.41 2.87
C MET A 141 -22.29 -8.87 3.29
N GLU A 142 -21.67 -9.67 2.42
CA GLU A 142 -21.26 -11.05 2.71
C GLU A 142 -20.24 -11.10 3.85
N MET A 143 -19.21 -10.24 3.80
CA MET A 143 -18.21 -10.14 4.87
C MET A 143 -18.83 -9.66 6.19
N TYR A 144 -19.75 -8.70 6.16
CA TYR A 144 -20.47 -8.21 7.36
C TYR A 144 -21.30 -9.32 8.00
N GLY A 145 -22.03 -10.10 7.19
CA GLY A 145 -22.81 -11.24 7.66
C GLY A 145 -21.96 -12.39 8.21
N ASN A 146 -20.67 -12.44 7.89
CA ASN A 146 -19.75 -13.48 8.34
C ASN A 146 -19.06 -13.13 9.67
N GLY A 147 -19.88 -12.83 10.70
CA GLY A 147 -19.43 -12.66 12.07
C GLY A 147 -19.32 -11.22 12.59
N TYR A 148 -19.77 -10.21 11.85
CA TYR A 148 -19.76 -8.80 12.26
C TYR A 148 -21.16 -8.20 12.48
N ASP A 149 -22.21 -9.02 12.43
CA ASP A 149 -23.62 -8.65 12.61
C ASP A 149 -23.95 -8.05 13.99
N HIS A 150 -23.08 -8.26 14.97
CA HIS A 150 -23.15 -7.66 16.31
C HIS A 150 -22.70 -6.19 16.37
N THR A 151 -22.10 -5.65 15.30
CA THR A 151 -21.63 -4.26 15.21
C THR A 151 -22.57 -3.43 14.34
N SER A 152 -22.65 -2.11 14.60
CA SER A 152 -23.33 -1.16 13.70
C SER A 152 -22.82 -1.31 12.27
N PHE A 153 -23.74 -1.53 11.32
CA PHE A 153 -23.39 -1.62 9.91
C PHE A 153 -22.69 -0.36 9.39
N ILE A 154 -23.09 0.83 9.88
CA ILE A 154 -22.47 2.10 9.49
C ILE A 154 -21.01 2.15 9.94
N ASP A 155 -20.72 1.72 11.17
CA ASP A 155 -19.35 1.72 11.69
C ASP A 155 -18.50 0.69 10.93
N TYR A 156 -19.05 -0.50 10.70
CA TYR A 156 -18.41 -1.53 9.88
C TYR A 156 -18.09 -1.03 8.47
N PHE A 157 -19.06 -0.40 7.80
CA PHE A 157 -18.90 0.15 6.46
C PHE A 157 -17.72 1.14 6.38
N TRP A 158 -17.65 2.11 7.30
CA TRP A 158 -16.58 3.11 7.29
C TRP A 158 -15.22 2.53 7.68
N THR A 159 -15.17 1.62 8.66
CA THR A 159 -13.94 0.92 9.05
C THR A 159 -13.41 0.05 7.92
N TRP A 160 -14.26 -0.76 7.28
CA TRP A 160 -13.90 -1.58 6.14
C TRP A 160 -13.37 -0.74 4.99
N ARG A 161 -14.07 0.36 4.64
CA ARG A 161 -13.63 1.26 3.57
C ARG A 161 -12.26 1.85 3.86
N ALA A 162 -12.02 2.34 5.08
CA ALA A 162 -10.72 2.90 5.44
C ALA A 162 -9.60 1.86 5.37
N LEU A 163 -9.82 0.68 5.97
CA LEU A 163 -8.84 -0.40 6.00
C LEU A 163 -8.51 -0.92 4.61
N LEU A 164 -9.52 -1.22 3.80
CA LEU A 164 -9.32 -1.75 2.46
C LEU A 164 -8.76 -0.71 1.49
N THR A 165 -9.09 0.57 1.64
CA THR A 165 -8.45 1.62 0.82
C THR A 165 -6.94 1.62 1.03
N GLY A 166 -6.48 1.63 2.29
CA GLY A 166 -5.04 1.57 2.59
C GLY A 166 -4.39 0.26 2.14
N PHE A 167 -5.10 -0.86 2.34
CA PHE A 167 -4.62 -2.17 1.88
C PHE A 167 -4.44 -2.19 0.36
N TYR A 168 -5.46 -1.81 -0.42
CA TYR A 168 -5.37 -1.79 -1.88
C TYR A 168 -4.33 -0.79 -2.37
N ALA A 169 -4.21 0.38 -1.75
CA ALA A 169 -3.18 1.35 -2.10
C ALA A 169 -1.79 0.73 -1.99
N THR A 170 -1.52 0.01 -0.89
CA THR A 170 -0.23 -0.67 -0.70
C THR A 170 -0.06 -1.91 -1.58
N ALA A 171 -1.11 -2.70 -1.81
CA ALA A 171 -1.08 -3.88 -2.66
C ALA A 171 -0.85 -3.54 -4.14
N LEU A 172 -1.34 -2.39 -4.60
CA LEU A 172 -1.26 -1.94 -6.00
C LEU A 172 -0.08 -0.99 -6.29
N ALA A 173 0.48 -0.35 -5.27
CA ALA A 173 1.56 0.64 -5.45
C ALA A 173 2.83 0.04 -6.04
N ASP A 174 3.52 0.76 -6.91
CA ASP A 174 4.83 0.36 -7.42
C ASP A 174 5.91 0.54 -6.34
N LEU A 175 6.80 -0.45 -6.23
CA LEU A 175 7.96 -0.37 -5.34
C LEU A 175 9.20 -0.01 -6.13
N PRO A 176 10.03 0.93 -5.63
CA PRO A 176 11.33 1.18 -6.23
C PRO A 176 12.19 -0.09 -6.10
N PRO A 177 12.91 -0.51 -7.15
CA PRO A 177 13.70 -1.72 -7.12
C PRO A 177 14.84 -1.58 -6.11
N ALA A 178 14.98 -2.58 -5.24
CA ALA A 178 16.07 -2.65 -4.26
C ALA A 178 16.49 -4.09 -3.98
N LYS A 179 17.71 -4.27 -3.46
CA LYS A 179 18.23 -5.58 -3.06
C LYS A 179 17.62 -6.08 -1.74
N CYS A 180 17.15 -5.17 -0.90
CA CYS A 180 16.52 -5.46 0.39
C CYS A 180 15.41 -4.43 0.67
N TYR A 181 14.26 -4.88 1.13
CA TYR A 181 13.19 -4.02 1.65
C TYR A 181 13.18 -4.11 3.18
N HIS A 182 13.18 -2.95 3.83
CA HIS A 182 13.21 -2.86 5.29
C HIS A 182 12.08 -1.96 5.78
N ALA A 183 11.11 -2.57 6.46
CA ALA A 183 10.03 -1.84 7.13
C ALA A 183 10.55 -1.28 8.46
N ILE A 184 10.54 0.05 8.59
CA ILE A 184 10.90 0.71 9.85
C ILE A 184 9.75 0.65 10.86
N SER A 185 8.52 0.52 10.38
CA SER A 185 7.29 0.47 11.18
C SER A 185 6.49 -0.81 10.90
N THR A 186 5.49 -1.05 11.75
CA THR A 186 4.45 -2.07 11.52
C THR A 186 3.37 -1.56 10.57
N GLY A 187 2.30 -2.32 10.37
CA GLY A 187 1.14 -1.89 9.57
C GLY A 187 1.38 -2.04 8.08
N TYR A 188 1.08 -0.99 7.31
CA TYR A 188 1.18 -0.99 5.86
C TYR A 188 2.62 -1.10 5.37
N ALA A 189 3.60 -0.61 6.13
CA ALA A 189 5.02 -0.85 5.84
C ALA A 189 5.37 -2.34 5.90
N GLY A 190 4.80 -3.09 6.84
CA GLY A 190 4.98 -4.55 6.94
C GLY A 190 4.37 -5.29 5.75
N LEU A 191 3.17 -4.90 5.31
CA LEU A 191 2.52 -5.46 4.11
C LEU A 191 3.36 -5.22 2.84
N LEU A 192 3.91 -4.01 2.69
CA LEU A 192 4.80 -3.70 1.58
C LEU A 192 6.10 -4.51 1.63
N ALA A 193 6.67 -4.72 2.81
CA ALA A 193 7.86 -5.55 2.97
C ALA A 193 7.58 -7.01 2.58
N ALA A 194 6.46 -7.58 3.02
CA ALA A 194 6.04 -8.93 2.67
C ALA A 194 5.86 -9.13 1.16
N ARG A 195 5.40 -8.09 0.45
CA ARG A 195 5.26 -8.10 -1.02
C ARG A 195 6.59 -7.94 -1.76
N GLY A 196 7.57 -7.28 -1.14
CA GLY A 196 8.91 -7.09 -1.70
C GLY A 196 9.86 -8.28 -1.45
N ALA A 197 9.42 -9.29 -0.71
CA ALA A 197 10.15 -10.51 -0.36
C ALA A 197 10.11 -11.59 -1.46
#